data_AF-A0A4S0GN96-F1
#
_entry.id   AF-A0A4S0GN96-F1
#
_cell.length_a   1.000
_cell.length_b   1.000
_cell.length_c   1.000
_cell.angle_alpha   90.00
_cell.angle_beta   90.00
_cell.angle_gamma   90.00
#
_symmetry.space_group_name_H-M   'P 1'
#
loop_
_entity.id
_entity.type
_entity.pdbx_description
1 polymer ?
#
loop_
_entity_poly.entity_id
_entity_poly.type
_entity_poly.pdbx_seq_one_letter_code
_entity_poly.pdbx_strand_id
1 'polypeptide(L)'
;MASIFGFRSREPARDRQTDLQRFDRLAKLFDQISAEIEAEKAGLENRYRSTAANAAFLVEAMENGSASTDKSSDVSAMTGAILNYERRIAELARQKGLMKDLRHSLDAIVEDGAQAAGLAKSAGRG
;
A
#
# COMPACT_ATOMS: atom_id res chain seq x y z
N MET A 1 18.10 30.39 49.95
CA MET A 1 17.07 29.35 49.78
C MET A 1 16.32 29.62 48.47
N ALA A 2 16.86 29.18 47.34
CA ALA A 2 16.16 29.15 46.06
C ALA A 2 16.44 27.78 45.45
N SER A 3 15.37 27.02 45.21
CA SER A 3 15.41 25.62 44.82
C SER A 3 15.95 25.47 43.39
N ILE A 4 17.03 24.68 43.25
CA ILE A 4 17.74 24.34 41.99
C ILE A 4 17.02 23.24 41.19
N PHE A 5 15.79 22.87 41.56
CA PHE A 5 14.98 21.96 40.75
C PHE A 5 14.34 22.71 39.58
N GLY A 6 15.15 22.94 38.54
CA GLY A 6 14.67 23.29 37.22
C GLY A 6 13.93 22.12 36.61
N PHE A 7 12.71 21.83 37.09
CA PHE A 7 11.75 21.03 36.35
C PHE A 7 11.45 21.79 35.06
N ARG A 8 12.20 21.48 33.99
CA ARG A 8 11.84 21.87 32.62
C ARG A 8 10.52 21.17 32.33
N SER A 9 9.42 21.83 32.69
CA SER A 9 8.08 21.40 32.32
C SER A 9 8.10 21.24 30.80
N ARG A 10 8.03 19.98 30.37
CA ARG A 10 8.14 19.60 28.97
C ARG A 10 6.95 20.24 28.25
N GLU A 11 7.24 21.07 27.25
CA GLU A 11 6.21 21.86 26.59
C GLU A 11 5.28 20.95 25.75
N PRO A 12 4.00 20.79 26.11
CA PRO A 12 3.11 19.86 25.42
C PRO A 12 2.82 20.26 23.97
N ALA A 13 3.05 21.52 23.60
CA ALA A 13 2.98 21.99 22.22
C ALA A 13 4.13 21.44 21.36
N ARG A 14 5.34 21.36 21.93
CA ARG A 14 6.53 20.87 21.23
C ARG A 14 6.48 19.36 21.00
N ASP A 15 5.96 18.60 21.97
CA ASP A 15 5.74 17.16 21.81
C ASP A 15 4.72 16.91 20.68
N ARG A 16 3.58 17.61 20.69
CA ARG A 16 2.56 17.53 19.62
C ARG A 16 3.13 17.87 18.24
N GLN A 17 3.94 18.93 18.14
CA GLN A 17 4.59 19.29 16.88
C GLN A 17 5.52 18.18 16.37
N THR A 18 6.23 17.51 17.27
CA THR A 18 7.11 16.38 16.94
C THR A 18 6.30 15.18 16.45
N ASP A 19 5.16 14.90 17.09
CA ASP A 19 4.29 13.79 16.70
C ASP A 19 3.63 14.04 15.34
N LEU A 20 3.18 15.27 15.06
CA LEU A 20 2.67 15.64 13.73
C LEU A 20 3.72 15.43 12.62
N GLN A 21 4.98 15.75 12.87
CA GLN A 21 6.07 15.49 11.92
C GLN A 21 6.31 13.98 11.69
N ARG A 22 6.18 13.17 12.75
CA ARG A 22 6.28 11.70 12.63
C ARG A 22 5.13 11.14 11.82
N PHE A 23 3.91 11.61 12.07
CA PHE A 23 2.73 11.19 11.34
C PHE A 23 2.78 11.62 9.87
N ASP A 24 3.20 12.85 9.56
CA ASP A 24 3.41 13.27 8.16
C ASP A 24 4.42 12.37 7.44
N ARG A 25 5.51 12.00 8.10
CA ARG A 25 6.50 11.06 7.53
C ARG A 25 5.91 9.67 7.30
N LEU A 26 5.13 9.14 8.25
CA LEU A 26 4.46 7.84 8.10
C LEU A 26 3.45 7.86 6.95
N ALA A 27 2.65 8.92 6.86
CA ALA A 27 1.68 9.14 5.78
C ALA A 27 2.35 9.06 4.40
N LYS A 28 3.45 9.80 4.22
CA LYS A 28 4.24 9.78 2.98
C LYS A 28 4.80 8.40 2.65
N LEU A 29 5.28 7.66 3.66
CA LEU A 29 5.78 6.29 3.46
C LEU A 29 4.67 5.33 3.03
N PHE A 30 3.48 5.42 3.63
CA PHE A 30 2.32 4.60 3.23
C PHE A 30 1.88 4.91 1.80
N ASP A 31 1.87 6.18 1.40
CA ASP A 31 1.54 6.58 0.02
C ASP A 31 2.57 6.07 -0.97
N GLN A 32 3.85 6.18 -0.63
CA GLN A 32 4.94 5.69 -1.47
C GLN A 32 4.82 4.17 -1.69
N ILE A 33 4.69 3.39 -0.61
CA ILE A 33 4.55 1.93 -0.69
C ILE A 33 3.29 1.56 -1.47
N SER A 34 2.18 2.28 -1.28
CA SER A 34 0.95 2.08 -2.05
C SER A 34 1.16 2.31 -3.55
N ALA A 35 1.93 3.33 -3.93
CA ALA A 35 2.26 3.61 -5.31
C ALA A 35 3.19 2.53 -5.92
N GLU A 36 4.17 2.05 -5.16
CA GLU A 36 5.05 0.94 -5.57
C GLU A 36 4.26 -0.36 -5.81
N ILE A 37 3.35 -0.71 -4.90
CA ILE A 37 2.46 -1.87 -5.03
C ILE A 37 1.58 -1.75 -6.30
N GLU A 38 1.02 -0.57 -6.55
CA GLU A 38 0.20 -0.34 -7.73
C GLU A 38 0.98 -0.40 -9.04
N ALA A 39 2.20 0.12 -9.06
CA ALA A 39 3.08 0.02 -10.21
C ALA A 39 3.44 -1.45 -10.51
N GLU A 40 3.76 -2.24 -9.48
CA GLU A 40 4.01 -3.67 -9.64
C GLU A 40 2.76 -4.39 -10.17
N LYS A 41 1.59 -4.14 -9.56
CA LYS A 41 0.32 -4.75 -9.96
C LYS A 41 -0.02 -4.43 -11.42
N ALA A 42 0.10 -3.18 -11.84
CA ALA A 42 -0.14 -2.77 -13.22
C ALA A 42 0.82 -3.46 -14.20
N GLY A 43 2.10 -3.60 -13.82
CA GLY A 43 3.10 -4.33 -14.59
C GLY A 43 2.75 -5.81 -14.75
N LEU A 44 2.28 -6.47 -13.69
CA LEU A 44 1.84 -7.86 -13.71
C LEU A 44 0.55 -8.05 -14.50
N GLU A 45 -0.42 -7.16 -14.37
CA GLU A 45 -1.67 -7.21 -15.14
C GLU A 45 -1.42 -7.11 -16.65
N ASN A 46 -0.47 -6.28 -17.08
CA ASN A 46 -0.10 -6.18 -18.49
C ASN A 46 0.52 -7.49 -19.01
N ARG A 47 1.44 -8.08 -18.23
CA ARG A 47 2.06 -9.38 -18.57
C ARG A 47 1.04 -10.51 -18.58
N TYR A 48 0.15 -10.54 -17.58
CA TYR A 48 -0.97 -11.48 -17.53
C TYR A 48 -1.81 -11.42 -18.80
N ARG A 49 -2.25 -10.23 -19.22
CA ARG A 49 -3.07 -10.05 -20.44
C ARG A 49 -2.34 -10.53 -21.69
N SER A 50 -1.06 -10.19 -21.82
CA SER A 50 -0.25 -10.62 -22.97
C SER A 50 -0.04 -12.14 -22.98
N THR A 51 0.30 -12.76 -21.83
CA THR A 51 0.48 -14.21 -21.73
C THR A 51 -0.83 -14.96 -21.97
N ALA A 52 -1.95 -14.47 -21.43
CA ALA A 52 -3.26 -15.07 -21.63
C ALA A 52 -3.70 -15.03 -23.11
N ALA A 53 -3.50 -13.89 -23.78
CA ALA A 53 -3.78 -13.78 -25.22
C ALA A 53 -2.91 -14.75 -26.04
N ASN A 54 -1.61 -14.81 -25.77
CA ASN A 54 -0.71 -15.74 -26.46
C ASN A 54 -1.08 -17.21 -26.22
N ALA A 55 -1.47 -17.57 -24.99
CA ALA A 55 -1.92 -18.92 -24.67
C ALA A 55 -3.20 -19.27 -25.43
N ALA A 56 -4.17 -18.36 -25.50
CA ALA A 56 -5.41 -18.56 -26.26
C ALA A 56 -5.14 -18.79 -27.75
N PHE A 57 -4.31 -17.94 -28.38
CA PHE A 57 -3.93 -18.13 -29.78
C PHE A 57 -3.19 -19.44 -30.03
N LEU A 58 -2.31 -19.85 -29.11
CA LEU A 58 -1.56 -21.08 -29.27
C LEU A 58 -2.47 -22.32 -29.15
N VAL A 59 -3.42 -22.31 -28.22
CA VAL A 59 -4.44 -23.35 -28.09
C VAL A 59 -5.30 -23.44 -29.34
N GLU A 60 -5.78 -22.30 -29.86
CA GLU A 60 -6.56 -22.26 -31.11
C GLU A 60 -5.75 -22.78 -32.32
N ALA A 61 -4.46 -22.45 -32.42
CA ALA A 61 -3.59 -22.96 -33.47
C ALA A 61 -3.39 -24.49 -33.37
N MET A 62 -3.27 -25.01 -32.14
CA MET A 62 -3.19 -26.46 -31.89
C MET A 62 -4.49 -27.18 -32.26
N GLU A 63 -5.65 -26.61 -31.92
CA GLU A 63 -6.96 -27.15 -32.28
C GLU A 63 -7.19 -27.19 -33.80
N ASN A 64 -6.72 -26.16 -34.50
CA ASN A 64 -6.78 -26.07 -35.96
C ASN A 64 -5.68 -26.91 -36.66
N GLY A 65 -4.86 -27.67 -35.91
CA GLY A 65 -3.80 -28.52 -36.46
C GLY A 65 -2.64 -27.76 -37.10
N SER A 66 -2.53 -26.46 -36.84
CA SER A 66 -1.49 -25.57 -37.40
C SER A 66 -0.26 -25.42 -36.50
N ALA A 67 -0.27 -26.01 -35.29
CA ALA A 67 0.84 -26.04 -34.35
C ALA A 67 1.28 -27.48 -34.01
N SER A 68 2.59 -27.70 -33.84
CA SER A 68 3.17 -29.01 -33.52
C SER A 68 2.98 -29.40 -32.05
N THR A 69 3.11 -30.69 -31.75
CA THR A 69 3.01 -31.28 -30.40
C THR A 69 3.99 -30.67 -29.38
N ASP A 70 5.14 -30.16 -29.85
CA ASP A 70 6.13 -29.46 -29.01
C ASP A 70 5.55 -28.21 -28.34
N LYS A 71 4.52 -27.59 -28.93
CA LYS A 71 3.82 -26.42 -28.40
C LYS A 71 2.91 -26.71 -27.20
N SER A 72 2.64 -27.97 -26.90
CA SER A 72 1.91 -28.34 -25.68
C SER A 72 2.68 -27.97 -24.40
N SER A 73 4.01 -28.00 -24.45
CA SER A 73 4.86 -27.58 -23.33
C SER A 73 4.80 -26.06 -23.11
N ASP A 74 4.78 -25.29 -24.20
CA ASP A 74 4.62 -23.83 -24.18
C ASP A 74 3.27 -23.42 -23.56
N VAL A 75 2.16 -24.07 -23.93
CA VAL A 75 0.83 -23.82 -23.32
C VAL A 75 0.83 -24.10 -21.82
N SER A 76 1.45 -25.20 -21.40
CA SER A 76 1.54 -25.57 -19.98
C SER A 76 2.36 -24.54 -19.19
N ALA A 77 3.48 -24.07 -19.76
CA ALA A 77 4.31 -23.03 -19.17
C ALA A 77 3.56 -21.69 -19.05
N MET A 78 2.83 -21.28 -20.10
CA MET A 78 2.01 -20.07 -20.09
C MET A 78 0.89 -20.16 -19.04
N THR A 79 0.23 -21.31 -18.93
CA THR A 79 -0.80 -21.54 -17.92
C THR A 79 -0.24 -21.43 -16.50
N GLY A 80 0.95 -22.00 -16.25
CA GLY A 80 1.65 -21.85 -14.98
C GLY A 80 2.00 -20.39 -14.66
N ALA A 81 2.46 -19.63 -15.65
CA ALA A 81 2.74 -18.20 -15.50
C ALA A 81 1.48 -17.39 -15.17
N ILE A 82 0.36 -17.67 -15.85
CA ILE A 82 -0.95 -17.04 -15.60
C ILE A 82 -1.38 -17.23 -14.14
N LEU A 83 -1.35 -18.47 -13.63
CA LEU A 83 -1.71 -18.77 -12.24
C LEU A 83 -0.79 -18.06 -11.23
N ASN A 84 0.50 -17.95 -11.53
CA ASN A 84 1.45 -17.22 -10.68
C ASN A 84 1.16 -15.72 -10.65
N TYR A 85 0.82 -15.13 -11.81
CA TYR A 85 0.41 -13.72 -11.88
C TYR A 85 -0.86 -13.47 -11.07
N GLU A 86 -1.90 -14.31 -11.20
CA GLU A 86 -3.14 -14.17 -10.43
C GLU A 86 -2.89 -14.17 -8.92
N ARG A 87 -2.10 -15.15 -8.44
CA ARG A 87 -1.75 -15.25 -7.01
C ARG A 87 -1.02 -14.01 -6.51
N ARG A 88 -0.05 -13.51 -7.29
CA ARG A 88 0.73 -12.32 -6.92
C ARG A 88 -0.12 -11.06 -6.97
N ILE A 89 -0.96 -10.88 -7.99
CA ILE A 89 -1.89 -9.75 -8.10
C ILE A 89 -2.86 -9.73 -6.91
N ALA A 90 -3.40 -10.88 -6.52
CA ALA A 90 -4.29 -10.99 -5.36
C ALA A 90 -3.57 -10.61 -4.04
N GLU A 91 -2.31 -11.01 -3.89
CA GLU A 91 -1.49 -10.62 -2.74
C GLU A 91 -1.21 -9.11 -2.72
N LEU A 92 -0.81 -8.51 -3.84
CA LEU A 92 -0.60 -7.07 -3.95
C LEU A 92 -1.88 -6.28 -3.65
N ALA A 93 -3.04 -6.78 -4.08
CA ALA A 93 -4.33 -6.17 -3.75
C ALA A 93 -4.61 -6.17 -2.24
N ARG A 94 -4.29 -7.27 -1.53
CA ARG A 94 -4.38 -7.33 -0.06
C ARG A 94 -3.43 -6.35 0.62
N GLN A 95 -2.17 -6.29 0.16
CA GLN A 95 -1.16 -5.38 0.71
C GLN A 95 -1.57 -3.91 0.54
N LYS A 96 -2.13 -3.55 -0.62
CA LYS A 96 -2.68 -2.20 -0.84
C LYS A 96 -3.86 -1.89 0.09
N GLY A 97 -4.74 -2.86 0.31
CA GLY A 97 -5.83 -2.72 1.28
C GLY A 97 -5.30 -2.38 2.67
N LEU A 98 -4.30 -3.14 3.14
CA LEU A 98 -3.62 -2.88 4.42
C LEU A 98 -3.01 -1.46 4.47
N MET A 99 -2.33 -1.01 3.41
CA MET A 99 -1.74 0.34 3.38
C MET A 99 -2.82 1.43 3.50
N LYS A 100 -3.98 1.23 2.86
CA LYS A 100 -5.11 2.16 2.97
C LYS A 100 -5.67 2.18 4.40
N ASP A 101 -5.81 1.02 5.05
CA ASP A 101 -6.32 0.92 6.41
C ASP A 101 -5.36 1.56 7.42
N LEU A 102 -4.05 1.36 7.24
CA LEU A 102 -3.02 2.02 8.05
C LEU A 102 -3.04 3.54 7.86
N ARG A 103 -3.21 4.01 6.63
CA ARG A 103 -3.32 5.44 6.35
C ARG A 103 -4.56 6.04 7.01
N HIS A 104 -5.71 5.39 6.89
CA HIS A 104 -6.94 5.84 7.53
C HIS A 104 -6.82 5.88 9.06
N SER A 105 -6.20 4.85 9.66
CA SER A 105 -5.95 4.79 11.10
C SER A 105 -5.04 5.93 11.57
N LEU A 106 -4.03 6.28 10.77
CA LEU A 106 -3.13 7.39 11.04
C LEU A 106 -3.86 8.74 10.96
N ASP A 107 -4.68 8.95 9.94
CA ASP A 107 -5.45 10.18 9.77
C ASP A 107 -6.43 10.37 10.94
N ALA A 108 -7.08 9.29 11.41
CA ALA A 108 -7.96 9.33 12.59
C ALA A 108 -7.22 9.75 13.88
N ILE A 109 -6.00 9.24 14.11
CA ILE A 109 -5.18 9.64 15.28
C ILE A 109 -4.84 11.15 15.23
N VAL A 110 -4.52 11.66 14.04
CA VAL A 110 -4.20 13.08 13.84
C VAL A 110 -5.43 13.96 14.08
N GLU A 111 -6.60 13.54 13.58
CA GLU A 111 -7.87 14.25 13.77
C GLU A 111 -8.31 14.29 15.23
N ASP A 112 -8.25 13.17 15.95
CA ASP A 112 -8.57 13.08 17.38
C ASP A 112 -7.64 13.98 18.21
N GLY A 113 -6.34 13.98 17.90
CA GLY A 113 -5.36 14.86 18.53
C GLY A 113 -5.64 16.35 18.30
N ALA A 114 -6.13 16.71 17.11
CA ALA A 114 -6.51 18.09 16.78
C ALA A 114 -7.76 18.54 17.53
N GLN A 115 -8.77 17.67 17.65
CA GLN A 115 -10.01 17.96 18.40
C GLN A 115 -9.73 18.17 19.89
N ALA A 116 -8.92 17.31 20.51
CA ALA A 116 -8.52 17.46 21.91
C ALA A 116 -7.77 18.78 22.17
N ALA A 117 -6.92 19.21 21.22
CA ALA A 117 -6.22 20.49 21.32
C ALA A 117 -7.16 21.70 21.18
N GLY A 118 -8.20 21.61 20.34
CA GLY A 118 -9.22 22.64 20.17
C GLY A 118 -10.05 22.87 21.44
N LEU A 119 -10.48 21.79 22.09
CA LEU A 119 -11.25 21.83 23.35
C LEU A 119 -10.44 22.43 24.51
N ALA A 120 -9.14 22.10 24.61
CA ALA A 120 -8.27 22.69 25.64
C ALA A 120 -8.11 24.21 25.47
N LYS A 121 -8.12 24.71 24.23
CA LYS A 121 -7.96 26.14 23.91
C LYS A 121 -9.22 26.96 24.20
N SER A 122 -10.42 26.35 24.13
CA SER A 122 -11.68 27.01 24.49
C SER A 122 -11.91 27.04 26.01
N ALA A 123 -11.49 26.01 26.74
CA ALA A 123 -11.64 25.94 28.20
C ALA A 123 -10.73 26.92 28.99
N GLY A 124 -9.56 27.28 28.45
CA GLY A 124 -8.64 28.24 29.08
C GLY A 124 -8.97 29.72 28.84
N ARG A 125 -10.11 30.04 28.22
CA ARG A 125 -10.54 31.41 27.87
C ARG A 125 -11.73 31.92 28.72
N GLY A 126 -12.13 31.18 29.75
CA GLY A 126 -13.18 31.57 30.70
C GLY A 126 -12.63 32.23 31.95
#